data_AF-A0A7S0Z7X7-F1
#
_entry.id   AF-A0A7S0Z7X7-F1
#
_cell.length_a   1.000
_cell.length_b   1.000
_cell.length_c   1.000
_cell.angle_alpha   90.00
_cell.angle_beta   90.00
_cell.angle_gamma   90.00
#
_symmetry.space_group_name_H-M   'P 1'
#
loop_
_entity.id
_entity.type
_entity.pdbx_description
1 polymer ?
#
loop_
_entity_poly.entity_id
_entity_poly.type
_entity_poly.pdbx_seq_one_letter_code
_entity_poly.pdbx_strand_id
1 'polypeptide(L)'
;ALDGTSNNKPSGTGTAATNEYAKYCDSDNTEDYDETKCVRIQLQEDGQAELCPEGLVCDARTSLAEQKCPNGYYCGQGTTPATQFANPCPAGYYCPAGSSYTTRKQFPCQACFYCPEGTGQVLNRCPTGTSSSPLATTLDACSADRITFWRVMPINFNLIEAAFWKLYNGTTLSAAAKQEVKDQIDAGRKLLQLDELAPPPPPPPPP
;
A
#
# COMPACT_ATOMS: atom_id res chain seq x y z
N ALA A 1 -35.95 32.32 2.09
CA ALA A 1 -34.87 33.24 1.69
C ALA A 1 -33.86 32.41 0.94
N LEU A 2 -33.65 32.67 -0.35
CA LEU A 2 -32.59 32.00 -1.10
C LEU A 2 -31.28 32.61 -0.62
N ASP A 3 -30.60 31.91 0.28
CA ASP A 3 -29.22 32.17 0.63
C ASP A 3 -28.43 32.19 -0.69
N GLY A 4 -27.87 33.35 -1.05
CA GLY A 4 -27.16 33.58 -2.30
C GLY A 4 -25.88 32.74 -2.48
N THR A 5 -25.65 31.74 -1.61
CA THR A 5 -24.60 30.72 -1.72
C THR A 5 -25.08 29.37 -2.27
N SER A 6 -26.37 29.22 -2.60
CA SER A 6 -26.98 27.97 -3.12
C SER A 6 -26.42 27.51 -4.48
N ASN A 7 -25.74 28.40 -5.21
CA ASN A 7 -25.06 28.07 -6.46
C ASN A 7 -23.72 27.32 -6.30
N ASN A 8 -23.11 27.33 -5.11
CA ASN A 8 -21.84 26.63 -4.84
C ASN A 8 -22.05 25.32 -4.06
N LYS A 9 -23.29 24.84 -3.96
CA LYS A 9 -23.64 23.64 -3.20
C LYS A 9 -24.13 22.52 -4.13
N PRO A 10 -23.67 21.27 -3.92
CA PRO A 10 -24.04 20.15 -4.77
C PRO A 10 -25.53 19.82 -4.61
N SER A 11 -26.23 19.72 -5.75
CA SER A 11 -27.66 19.43 -5.83
C SER A 11 -27.95 17.96 -5.53
N GLY A 12 -28.98 17.67 -4.74
CA GLY A 12 -29.52 16.30 -4.58
C GLY A 12 -30.19 16.06 -3.22
N THR A 13 -30.68 14.85 -3.02
CA THR A 13 -31.38 14.42 -1.80
C THR A 13 -30.53 13.41 -1.01
N GLY A 14 -30.32 13.68 0.29
CA GLY A 14 -29.61 12.76 1.19
C GLY A 14 -28.07 12.90 1.18
N THR A 15 -27.37 11.81 1.50
CA THR A 15 -25.90 11.77 1.65
C THR A 15 -25.26 11.16 0.40
N ALA A 16 -24.42 11.91 -0.32
CA ALA A 16 -23.97 11.54 -1.67
C ALA A 16 -22.99 10.36 -1.69
N ALA A 17 -21.97 10.39 -0.83
CA ALA A 17 -20.84 9.47 -0.87
C ALA A 17 -19.84 9.70 0.28
N THR A 18 -18.91 8.75 0.43
CA THR A 18 -17.68 8.90 1.22
C THR A 18 -16.79 9.98 0.60
N ASN A 19 -16.31 10.90 1.43
CA ASN A 19 -15.61 12.10 0.99
C ASN A 19 -14.07 11.95 1.05
N GLU A 20 -13.35 13.07 1.07
CA GLU A 20 -11.90 13.18 1.25
C GLU A 20 -11.27 12.46 2.47
N TYR A 21 -12.06 11.87 3.37
CA TYR A 21 -11.63 11.05 4.51
C TYR A 21 -12.23 9.64 4.45
N ALA A 22 -12.55 9.14 3.26
CA ALA A 22 -13.19 7.85 3.03
C ALA A 22 -12.51 6.67 3.74
N LYS A 23 -11.18 6.72 3.93
CA LYS A 23 -10.41 5.72 4.67
C LYS A 23 -10.97 5.48 6.10
N TYR A 24 -11.42 6.54 6.77
CA TYR A 24 -12.02 6.48 8.11
C TYR A 24 -13.50 6.10 8.11
N CYS A 25 -14.16 6.19 6.94
CA CYS A 25 -15.57 5.87 6.76
C CYS A 25 -15.84 4.40 6.39
N ASP A 26 -14.80 3.61 6.17
CA ASP A 26 -14.88 2.21 5.73
C ASP A 26 -14.94 1.28 6.94
N SER A 27 -16.15 0.85 7.33
CA SER A 27 -16.37 -0.02 8.50
C SER A 27 -15.74 -1.41 8.38
N ASP A 28 -15.40 -1.83 7.16
CA ASP A 28 -14.75 -3.10 6.90
C ASP A 28 -13.22 -3.02 7.10
N ASN A 29 -12.65 -1.80 7.20
CA ASN A 29 -11.25 -1.57 7.50
C ASN A 29 -11.04 -1.28 9.00
N THR A 30 -10.91 -2.33 9.82
CA THR A 30 -10.78 -2.18 11.28
C THR A 30 -9.48 -1.51 11.73
N GLU A 31 -8.44 -1.42 10.88
CA GLU A 31 -7.19 -0.73 11.23
C GLU A 31 -7.30 0.79 11.13
N ASP A 32 -8.11 1.29 10.20
CA ASP A 32 -8.21 2.72 9.91
C ASP A 32 -9.59 3.34 10.12
N TYR A 33 -10.62 2.55 10.44
CA TYR A 33 -11.97 3.06 10.68
C TYR A 33 -12.02 4.01 11.88
N ASP A 34 -12.57 5.21 11.67
CA ASP A 34 -12.81 6.19 12.72
C ASP A 34 -14.04 7.04 12.36
N GLU A 35 -15.17 6.72 13.00
CA GLU A 35 -16.45 7.42 12.77
C GLU A 35 -16.36 8.93 13.06
N THR A 36 -15.49 9.35 13.98
CA THR A 36 -15.34 10.76 14.35
C THR A 36 -14.56 11.57 13.30
N LYS A 37 -13.74 10.89 12.50
CA LYS A 37 -13.01 11.46 11.37
C LYS A 37 -13.70 11.22 10.03
N CYS A 38 -14.74 10.37 10.01
CA CYS A 38 -15.53 10.14 8.83
C CYS A 38 -16.36 11.39 8.50
N VAL A 39 -16.06 11.99 7.36
CA VAL A 39 -16.85 13.10 6.83
C VAL A 39 -17.64 12.58 5.62
N ARG A 40 -18.94 12.88 5.58
CA ARG A 40 -19.82 12.51 4.46
C ARG A 40 -20.39 13.76 3.84
N ILE A 41 -20.44 13.81 2.52
CA ILE A 41 -20.99 14.97 1.81
C ILE A 41 -22.51 14.90 1.85
N GLN A 42 -23.13 15.90 2.46
CA GLN A 42 -24.58 16.09 2.42
C GLN A 42 -24.95 16.88 1.16
N LEU A 43 -25.92 16.38 0.40
CA LEU A 43 -26.48 17.06 -0.77
C LEU A 43 -27.59 18.03 -0.32
N GLN A 44 -27.76 19.13 -1.06
CA GLN A 44 -28.83 20.08 -0.80
C GLN A 44 -29.88 20.03 -1.92
N GLU A 45 -31.17 19.99 -1.53
CA GLU A 45 -32.29 19.90 -2.48
C GLU A 45 -32.40 21.13 -3.39
N ASP A 46 -31.99 22.29 -2.89
CA ASP A 46 -31.95 23.58 -3.59
C ASP A 46 -30.55 23.92 -4.15
N GLY A 47 -29.60 22.98 -4.07
CA GLY A 47 -28.29 23.14 -4.69
C GLY A 47 -28.42 23.26 -6.21
N GLN A 48 -27.61 24.13 -6.82
CA GLN A 48 -27.62 24.35 -8.28
C GLN A 48 -26.34 23.86 -8.97
N ALA A 49 -25.39 23.30 -8.22
CA ALA A 49 -24.15 22.77 -8.77
C ALA A 49 -24.15 21.25 -8.84
N GLU A 50 -23.44 20.71 -9.82
CA GLU A 50 -23.15 19.28 -9.89
C GLU A 50 -21.97 18.93 -8.97
N LEU A 51 -22.10 17.81 -8.26
CA LEU A 51 -21.08 17.31 -7.35
C LEU A 51 -19.84 16.89 -8.14
N CYS A 52 -18.65 17.30 -7.69
CA CYS A 52 -17.39 16.86 -8.28
C CYS A 52 -17.30 15.32 -8.26
N PRO A 53 -17.19 14.66 -9.41
CA PRO A 53 -17.19 13.21 -9.48
C PRO A 53 -15.93 12.62 -8.85
N GLU A 54 -16.01 11.35 -8.43
CA GLU A 54 -14.83 10.64 -7.93
C GLU A 54 -13.74 10.51 -9.00
N GLY A 55 -12.48 10.47 -8.57
CA GLY A 55 -11.32 10.50 -9.46
C GLY A 55 -10.93 11.90 -9.96
N LEU A 56 -11.74 12.93 -9.68
CA LEU A 56 -11.42 14.33 -9.99
C LEU A 56 -11.28 15.18 -8.73
N VAL A 57 -10.64 16.32 -8.91
CA VAL A 57 -10.42 17.37 -7.93
C VAL A 57 -11.04 18.62 -8.49
N CYS A 58 -12.00 19.21 -7.78
CA CYS A 58 -12.71 20.38 -8.26
C CYS A 58 -12.79 21.49 -7.21
N ASP A 59 -12.80 22.74 -7.68
CA ASP A 59 -12.94 23.89 -6.80
C ASP A 59 -14.35 23.97 -6.21
N ALA A 60 -14.45 24.37 -4.93
CA ALA A 60 -15.70 24.41 -4.17
C ALA A 60 -16.54 23.11 -4.18
N ARG A 61 -15.94 21.94 -4.49
CA ARG A 61 -16.62 20.63 -4.64
C ARG A 61 -17.57 20.53 -5.85
N THR A 62 -17.45 21.42 -6.83
CA THR A 62 -18.35 21.50 -8.00
C THR A 62 -17.61 21.21 -9.32
N SER A 63 -18.25 20.58 -10.31
CA SER A 63 -17.64 20.14 -11.60
C SER A 63 -17.17 21.28 -12.53
N LEU A 64 -17.19 22.54 -12.09
CA LEU A 64 -16.91 23.69 -12.96
C LEU A 64 -15.44 23.80 -13.41
N ALA A 65 -14.50 23.29 -12.60
CA ALA A 65 -13.07 23.30 -12.88
C ALA A 65 -12.43 22.02 -12.34
N GLU A 66 -12.34 21.00 -13.19
CA GLU A 66 -11.91 19.67 -12.79
C GLU A 66 -10.45 19.41 -13.18
N GLN A 67 -9.70 18.84 -12.25
CA GLN A 67 -8.38 18.28 -12.49
C GLN A 67 -8.39 16.80 -12.12
N LYS A 68 -7.55 16.00 -12.79
CA LYS A 68 -7.40 14.59 -12.41
C LYS A 68 -6.83 14.48 -11.01
N CYS A 69 -7.31 13.50 -10.25
CA CYS A 69 -6.70 13.15 -8.97
C CYS A 69 -5.19 12.93 -9.11
N PRO A 70 -4.35 13.46 -8.21
CA PRO A 70 -2.90 13.27 -8.30
C PRO A 70 -2.52 11.79 -8.25
N ASN A 71 -1.46 11.42 -8.97
CA ASN A 71 -0.94 10.04 -8.96
C ASN A 71 -0.44 9.67 -7.56
N GLY A 72 -0.60 8.40 -7.19
CA GLY A 72 -0.29 7.91 -5.84
C GLY A 72 -1.40 8.16 -4.81
N TYR A 73 -2.48 8.82 -5.22
CA TYR A 73 -3.65 9.08 -4.38
C TYR A 73 -4.92 8.66 -5.14
N TYR A 74 -6.02 8.51 -4.41
CA TYR A 74 -7.35 8.35 -4.99
C TYR A 74 -8.29 9.43 -4.46
N CYS A 75 -9.21 9.90 -5.30
CA CYS A 75 -10.11 10.99 -4.95
C CYS A 75 -11.54 10.46 -4.88
N GLY A 76 -12.21 10.71 -3.76
CA GLY A 76 -13.64 10.46 -3.61
C GLY A 76 -14.48 11.55 -4.26
N GLN A 77 -15.80 11.44 -4.12
CA GLN A 77 -16.72 12.48 -4.55
C GLN A 77 -16.46 13.78 -3.78
N GLY A 78 -16.62 14.93 -4.45
CA GLY A 78 -16.47 16.25 -3.84
C GLY A 78 -15.05 16.58 -3.36
N THR A 79 -14.02 15.96 -3.93
CA THR A 79 -12.62 16.24 -3.54
C THR A 79 -12.22 17.65 -3.96
N THR A 80 -11.55 18.36 -3.06
CA THR A 80 -11.07 19.74 -3.30
C THR A 80 -9.55 19.80 -3.42
N PRO A 81 -8.96 20.88 -3.95
CA PRO A 81 -7.51 21.03 -4.00
C PRO A 81 -6.83 20.94 -2.62
N ALA A 82 -7.53 21.29 -1.54
CA ALA A 82 -7.01 21.18 -0.17
C ALA A 82 -6.94 19.74 0.32
N THR A 83 -7.73 18.83 -0.26
CA THR A 83 -7.96 17.48 0.27
C THR A 83 -7.59 16.36 -0.71
N GLN A 84 -7.08 16.71 -1.88
CA GLN A 84 -6.62 15.78 -2.93
C GLN A 84 -5.50 14.79 -2.50
N PHE A 85 -4.77 15.08 -1.42
CA PHE A 85 -3.70 14.23 -0.89
C PHE A 85 -4.07 13.47 0.39
N ALA A 86 -5.34 13.53 0.81
CA ALA A 86 -5.80 12.92 2.05
C ALA A 86 -5.90 11.38 1.97
N ASN A 87 -6.04 10.84 0.76
CA ASN A 87 -6.30 9.42 0.51
C ASN A 87 -5.17 8.81 -0.32
N PRO A 88 -4.08 8.33 0.31
CA PRO A 88 -3.00 7.67 -0.41
C PRO A 88 -3.48 6.34 -1.00
N CYS A 89 -2.84 5.93 -2.09
CA CYS A 89 -3.13 4.64 -2.73
C CYS A 89 -2.90 3.49 -1.74
N PRO A 90 -3.81 2.51 -1.63
CA PRO A 90 -3.62 1.39 -0.72
C PRO A 90 -2.38 0.57 -1.06
N ALA A 91 -1.66 0.11 -0.03
CA ALA A 91 -0.48 -0.73 -0.20
C ALA A 91 -0.83 -2.01 -1.00
N GLY A 92 0.12 -2.45 -1.82
CA GLY A 92 -0.06 -3.58 -2.74
C GLY A 92 -0.71 -3.19 -4.08
N TYR A 93 -1.15 -1.95 -4.23
CA TYR A 93 -1.71 -1.41 -5.48
C TYR A 93 -0.98 -0.14 -5.88
N TYR A 94 -1.22 0.30 -7.12
CA TYR A 94 -0.76 1.60 -7.58
C TYR A 94 -1.89 2.41 -8.19
N CYS A 95 -1.83 3.73 -8.00
CA CYS A 95 -2.89 4.63 -8.42
C CYS A 95 -2.35 5.60 -9.48
N PRO A 96 -2.70 5.43 -10.77
CA PRO A 96 -2.42 6.44 -11.78
C PRO A 96 -3.24 7.71 -11.53
N ALA A 97 -2.88 8.81 -12.20
CA ALA A 97 -3.63 10.06 -12.09
C ALA A 97 -5.08 9.86 -12.55
N GLY A 98 -6.03 10.35 -11.75
CA GLY A 98 -7.46 10.16 -11.97
C GLY A 98 -8.06 8.92 -11.27
N SER A 99 -7.34 8.29 -10.35
CA SER A 99 -7.88 7.15 -9.58
C SER A 99 -9.01 7.60 -8.65
N SER A 100 -10.12 6.87 -8.68
CA SER A 100 -11.30 7.12 -7.85
C SER A 100 -11.33 6.21 -6.62
N TYR A 101 -12.30 6.41 -5.73
CA TYR A 101 -12.52 5.50 -4.61
C TYR A 101 -12.80 4.09 -5.13
N THR A 102 -13.64 3.92 -6.15
CA THR A 102 -13.98 2.61 -6.73
C THR A 102 -12.81 1.95 -7.45
N THR A 103 -11.93 2.70 -8.10
CA THR A 103 -10.79 2.15 -8.87
C THR A 103 -9.49 2.04 -8.08
N ARG A 104 -9.45 2.43 -6.81
CA ARG A 104 -8.21 2.45 -5.98
C ARG A 104 -7.49 1.09 -5.86
N LYS A 105 -8.20 -0.03 -6.06
CA LYS A 105 -7.67 -1.40 -6.06
C LYS A 105 -7.66 -2.05 -7.46
N GLN A 106 -7.87 -1.27 -8.53
CA GLN A 106 -7.94 -1.79 -9.89
C GLN A 106 -6.58 -2.27 -10.41
N PHE A 107 -5.50 -1.61 -10.00
CA PHE A 107 -4.16 -1.88 -10.52
C PHE A 107 -3.26 -2.49 -9.44
N PRO A 108 -3.19 -3.83 -9.35
CA PRO A 108 -2.32 -4.50 -8.38
C PRO A 108 -0.85 -4.30 -8.70
N CYS A 109 -0.01 -4.34 -7.67
CA CYS A 109 1.43 -4.35 -7.83
C CYS A 109 1.86 -5.60 -8.62
N GLN A 110 2.64 -5.39 -9.67
CA GLN A 110 3.15 -6.46 -10.50
C GLN A 110 4.28 -7.23 -9.80
N ALA A 111 4.50 -8.48 -10.19
CA ALA A 111 5.64 -9.26 -9.71
C ALA A 111 6.97 -8.56 -10.01
N CYS A 112 7.98 -8.79 -9.15
CA CYS A 112 9.29 -8.11 -9.15
C CYS A 112 9.28 -6.63 -8.73
N PHE A 113 8.14 -6.10 -8.29
CA PHE A 113 7.97 -4.76 -7.75
C PHE A 113 7.30 -4.82 -6.39
N TYR A 114 7.45 -3.77 -5.60
CA TYR A 114 6.72 -3.58 -4.35
C TYR A 114 6.07 -2.20 -4.32
N CYS A 115 4.87 -2.13 -3.76
CA CYS A 115 4.02 -0.95 -3.79
C CYS A 115 3.60 -0.59 -2.36
N PRO A 116 4.38 0.24 -1.65
CA PRO A 116 3.96 0.80 -0.37
C PRO A 116 2.73 1.71 -0.53
N GLU A 117 2.13 2.09 0.59
CA GLU A 117 1.03 3.08 0.60
C GLU A 117 1.48 4.36 -0.12
N GLY A 118 0.61 4.90 -0.99
CA GLY A 118 0.92 6.07 -1.81
C GLY A 118 1.65 5.80 -3.12
N THR A 119 1.78 4.54 -3.55
CA THR A 119 2.46 4.21 -4.82
C THR A 119 1.67 4.73 -6.03
N GLY A 120 2.33 5.57 -6.83
CA GLY A 120 1.78 6.10 -8.09
C GLY A 120 2.14 5.23 -9.30
N GLN A 121 2.13 5.81 -10.50
CA GLN A 121 2.40 5.08 -11.74
C GLN A 121 3.86 4.55 -11.86
N VAL A 122 4.82 5.15 -11.15
CA VAL A 122 6.19 4.66 -11.10
C VAL A 122 6.33 3.69 -9.94
N LEU A 123 6.49 2.41 -10.28
CA LEU A 123 6.55 1.33 -9.29
C LEU A 123 7.97 1.15 -8.74
N ASN A 124 8.08 0.78 -7.46
CA ASN A 124 9.37 0.49 -6.86
C ASN A 124 9.81 -0.91 -7.25
N ARG A 125 10.91 -1.01 -7.99
CA ARG A 125 11.48 -2.30 -8.40
C ARG A 125 12.20 -2.93 -7.21
N CYS A 126 12.07 -4.25 -7.07
CA CYS A 126 12.93 -5.01 -6.18
C CYS A 126 14.42 -4.82 -6.54
N PRO A 127 15.33 -4.88 -5.56
CA PRO A 127 16.77 -4.84 -5.81
C PRO A 127 17.23 -5.88 -6.83
N THR A 128 18.32 -5.60 -7.54
CA THR A 128 18.85 -6.50 -8.56
C THR A 128 19.08 -7.91 -8.01
N GLY A 129 18.59 -8.92 -8.72
CA GLY A 129 18.70 -10.32 -8.31
C GLY A 129 17.64 -10.79 -7.31
N THR A 130 16.68 -9.93 -6.96
CA THR A 130 15.50 -10.29 -6.16
C THR A 130 14.21 -10.08 -6.95
N SER A 131 13.16 -10.78 -6.55
CA SER A 131 11.81 -10.72 -7.12
C SER A 131 10.77 -10.81 -6.00
N SER A 132 9.56 -10.34 -6.27
CA SER A 132 8.43 -10.38 -5.34
C SER A 132 7.23 -11.02 -6.03
N SER A 133 6.30 -11.56 -5.24
CA SER A 133 4.97 -11.94 -5.70
C SER A 133 4.13 -10.71 -6.06
N PRO A 134 3.03 -10.87 -6.84
CA PRO A 134 2.05 -9.80 -7.02
C PRO A 134 1.50 -9.31 -5.69
N LEU A 135 1.05 -8.04 -5.63
CA LEU A 135 0.55 -7.38 -4.41
C LEU A 135 1.58 -7.17 -3.30
N ALA A 136 2.89 -7.34 -3.57
CA ALA A 136 3.93 -7.02 -2.61
C ALA A 136 3.85 -5.57 -2.14
N THR A 137 3.79 -5.37 -0.83
CA THR A 137 3.55 -4.07 -0.19
C THR A 137 4.84 -3.35 0.22
N THR A 138 5.88 -4.10 0.58
CA THR A 138 7.13 -3.54 1.12
C THR A 138 8.35 -4.20 0.49
N LEU A 139 9.53 -3.57 0.70
CA LEU A 139 10.81 -4.09 0.25
C LEU A 139 11.12 -5.48 0.80
N ASP A 140 10.65 -5.80 2.01
CA ASP A 140 10.89 -7.09 2.68
C ASP A 140 10.20 -8.26 1.96
N ALA A 141 9.23 -7.98 1.10
CA ALA A 141 8.60 -8.99 0.23
C ALA A 141 9.47 -9.35 -0.99
N CYS A 142 10.55 -8.62 -1.26
CA CYS A 142 11.51 -8.95 -2.30
C CYS A 142 12.47 -10.02 -1.80
N SER A 143 12.60 -11.09 -2.58
CA SER A 143 13.40 -12.27 -2.24
C SER A 143 14.16 -12.80 -3.45
N ALA A 144 15.33 -13.38 -3.22
CA ALA A 144 16.09 -14.05 -4.26
C ALA A 144 15.80 -15.54 -4.22
N ASP A 145 15.53 -16.13 -5.39
CA ASP A 145 15.58 -17.59 -5.51
C ASP A 145 17.00 -18.06 -5.15
N ARG A 146 17.06 -19.19 -4.43
CA ARG A 146 18.33 -19.84 -4.08
C ARG A 146 19.22 -19.96 -5.31
N ILE A 147 18.76 -20.54 -6.41
CA ILE A 147 19.56 -20.80 -7.63
C ILE A 147 20.21 -19.51 -8.15
N THR A 148 19.45 -18.42 -8.20
CA THR A 148 19.93 -17.09 -8.60
C THR A 148 21.00 -16.59 -7.65
N PHE A 149 20.80 -16.72 -6.34
CA PHE A 149 21.79 -16.36 -5.33
C PHE A 149 23.10 -17.17 -5.44
N TRP A 150 23.03 -18.49 -5.66
CA TRP A 150 24.21 -19.35 -5.83
C TRP A 150 25.01 -19.02 -7.09
N ARG A 151 24.39 -18.43 -8.12
CA ARG A 151 25.13 -17.95 -9.30
C ARG A 151 26.03 -16.76 -9.00
N VAL A 152 25.69 -15.94 -8.00
CA VAL A 152 26.41 -14.70 -7.67
C VAL A 152 27.33 -14.86 -6.46
N MET A 153 27.02 -15.79 -5.54
CA MET A 153 27.85 -16.10 -4.36
C MET A 153 28.47 -17.50 -4.46
N PRO A 154 29.81 -17.62 -4.49
CA PRO A 154 30.49 -18.91 -4.63
C PRO A 154 30.46 -19.77 -3.35
N ILE A 155 29.87 -19.27 -2.26
CA ILE A 155 29.83 -19.95 -0.95
C ILE A 155 28.37 -20.14 -0.52
N ASN A 156 28.08 -21.33 -0.04
CA ASN A 156 26.79 -21.72 0.51
C ASN A 156 26.37 -20.85 1.70
N PHE A 157 25.18 -20.26 1.66
CA PHE A 157 24.65 -19.46 2.77
C PHE A 157 24.64 -20.23 4.09
N ASN A 158 24.30 -21.52 4.08
CA ASN A 158 24.35 -22.39 5.27
C ASN A 158 25.78 -22.56 5.80
N LEU A 159 26.79 -22.55 4.93
CA LEU A 159 28.20 -22.60 5.37
C LEU A 159 28.63 -21.26 5.98
N ILE A 160 28.21 -20.14 5.38
CA ILE A 160 28.46 -18.80 5.92
C ILE A 160 27.82 -18.68 7.31
N GLU A 161 26.57 -19.11 7.45
CA GLU A 161 25.84 -19.07 8.70
C GLU A 161 26.44 -20.00 9.77
N ALA A 162 26.83 -21.23 9.41
CA ALA A 162 27.46 -22.16 10.35
C ALA A 162 28.85 -21.66 10.81
N ALA A 163 29.63 -21.06 9.92
CA ALA A 163 30.91 -20.43 10.28
C ALA A 163 30.68 -19.21 11.19
N PHE A 164 29.66 -18.41 10.89
CA PHE A 164 29.25 -17.28 11.71
C PHE A 164 28.92 -17.70 13.15
N TRP A 165 28.06 -18.70 13.36
CA TRP A 165 27.67 -19.13 14.71
C TRP A 165 28.85 -19.67 15.54
N LYS A 166 29.84 -20.30 14.89
CA LYS A 166 31.08 -20.71 15.56
C LYS A 166 31.87 -19.51 16.08
N LEU A 167 31.98 -18.45 15.26
CA LEU A 167 32.68 -17.22 15.66
C LEU A 167 31.87 -16.45 16.72
N TYR A 168 30.56 -16.30 16.53
CA TYR A 168 29.65 -15.58 17.43
C TYR A 168 29.71 -16.13 18.86
N ASN A 169 29.65 -17.45 19.03
CA ASN A 169 29.72 -18.09 20.35
C ASN A 169 31.09 -17.92 21.04
N GLY A 170 32.15 -17.65 20.28
CA GLY A 170 33.50 -17.40 20.80
C GLY A 170 33.81 -15.93 21.10
N THR A 171 32.90 -14.98 20.83
CA THR A 171 33.17 -13.54 20.93
C THR A 171 32.70 -12.89 22.25
N THR A 172 33.44 -11.87 22.69
CA THR A 172 33.09 -10.99 23.82
C THR A 172 32.37 -9.71 23.36
N LEU A 173 31.47 -9.83 22.36
CA LEU A 173 30.63 -8.73 21.93
C LEU A 173 29.59 -8.36 23.01
N SER A 174 29.21 -7.09 23.07
CA SER A 174 28.11 -6.62 23.92
C SER A 174 26.78 -7.24 23.50
N ALA A 175 25.80 -7.28 24.41
CA ALA A 175 24.48 -7.86 24.13
C ALA A 175 23.79 -7.17 22.93
N ALA A 176 23.94 -5.85 22.80
CA ALA A 176 23.38 -5.08 21.69
C ALA A 176 24.03 -5.45 20.34
N ALA A 177 25.38 -5.50 20.29
CA ALA A 177 26.09 -5.91 19.09
C ALA A 177 25.77 -7.36 18.71
N LYS A 178 25.56 -8.23 19.70
CA LYS A 178 25.11 -9.61 19.47
C LYS A 178 23.72 -9.70 18.86
N GLN A 179 22.82 -8.80 19.23
CA GLN A 179 21.46 -8.76 18.68
C GLN A 179 21.47 -8.25 17.24
N GLU A 180 22.17 -7.15 16.97
CA GLU A 180 22.24 -6.57 15.63
C GLU A 180 22.78 -7.56 14.59
N VAL A 181 23.77 -8.38 14.97
CA VAL A 181 24.30 -9.39 14.04
C VAL A 181 23.31 -10.54 13.82
N LYS A 182 22.50 -10.92 14.83
CA LYS A 182 21.42 -11.89 14.60
C LYS A 182 20.38 -11.33 13.64
N ASP A 183 20.00 -10.07 13.80
CA ASP A 183 19.04 -9.41 12.93
C ASP A 183 19.53 -9.42 11.47
N GLN A 184 20.83 -9.27 11.23
CA GLN A 184 21.44 -9.38 9.90
C GLN A 184 21.37 -10.80 9.31
N ILE A 185 21.61 -11.83 10.11
CA ILE A 185 21.48 -13.24 9.68
C ILE A 185 20.02 -13.58 9.35
N ASP A 186 19.10 -13.16 10.20
CA ASP A 186 17.66 -13.37 10.03
C ASP A 186 17.13 -12.63 8.80
N ALA A 187 17.61 -11.41 8.52
CA ALA A 187 17.32 -10.70 7.27
C ALA A 187 17.81 -11.47 6.04
N GLY A 188 19.00 -12.09 6.11
CA GLY A 188 19.52 -12.94 5.05
C GLY A 188 18.68 -14.20 4.81
N ARG A 189 18.22 -14.86 5.88
CA ARG A 189 17.33 -16.03 5.80
C ARG A 189 16.00 -15.71 5.12
N LYS A 190 15.38 -14.58 5.49
CA LYS A 190 14.15 -14.08 4.86
C LYS A 190 14.34 -13.77 3.38
N LEU A 191 15.41 -13.08 3.01
CA LEU A 191 15.72 -12.75 1.61
C LEU A 191 15.87 -14.00 0.74
N LEU A 192 16.38 -15.10 1.31
CA LEU A 192 16.58 -16.38 0.65
C LEU A 192 15.43 -17.37 0.81
N GLN A 193 14.31 -16.95 1.42
CA GLN A 193 13.14 -17.78 1.71
C GLN A 193 13.49 -19.10 2.42
N LEU A 194 14.48 -19.09 3.32
CA LEU A 194 14.94 -20.32 3.97
C LEU A 194 13.96 -20.83 5.05
N ASP A 195 13.16 -19.93 5.62
CA ASP A 195 12.25 -20.25 6.72
C ASP A 195 10.89 -20.79 6.26
N GLU A 196 10.54 -20.67 4.97
CA GLU A 196 9.26 -21.14 4.39
C GLU A 196 9.30 -22.60 3.90
N LEU A 197 10.46 -23.25 3.95
CA LEU A 197 10.63 -24.65 3.57
C LEU A 197 10.19 -25.57 4.71
N ALA A 198 8.89 -25.56 5.05
CA ALA A 198 8.32 -26.66 5.82
C ALA A 198 8.58 -27.96 5.02
N PRO A 199 9.13 -29.02 5.66
CA PRO A 199 9.33 -30.28 4.97
C PRO A 199 7.98 -30.77 4.41
N PRO A 200 7.96 -31.35 3.19
CA PRO A 200 6.73 -31.88 2.62
C PRO A 200 6.09 -32.87 3.60
N PRO A 201 4.75 -32.89 3.73
CA PRO A 201 4.08 -33.82 4.63
C PRO A 201 4.48 -35.25 4.29
N PRO A 202 4.68 -36.13 5.29
CA PRO A 202 5.04 -37.52 5.04
C PRO A 202 3.97 -38.18 4.15
N PRO A 203 4.36 -39.05 3.21
CA PRO A 203 3.40 -39.76 2.37
C PRO A 203 2.42 -40.58 3.25
N PRO A 204 1.15 -40.71 2.84
CA PRO A 204 0.19 -41.52 3.56
C PRO A 204 0.68 -42.98 3.65
N PRO A 205 0.40 -43.69 4.76
CA PRO A 205 0.78 -45.09 4.88
C PRO A 205 0.12 -45.92 3.76
N PRO A 206 0.82 -46.95 3.23
CA PRO A 206 0.26 -47.82 2.21
C PRO A 206 -0.99 -48.55 2.72
N PRO A 207 -1.93 -48.91 1.81
CA PRO A 207 -3.20 -49.56 2.15
C PRO A 207 -3.03 -50.96 2.74
#